data_AF-A0A2S9G0S5-F1
#
_entry.id   AF-A0A2S9G0S5-F1
#
_cell.length_a   1.000
_cell.length_b   1.000
_cell.length_c   1.000
_cell.angle_alpha   90.00
_cell.angle_beta   90.00
_cell.angle_gamma   90.00
#
_symmetry.space_group_name_H-M   'P 1'
#
loop_
_entity.id
_entity.type
_entity.pdbx_description
1 polymer ?
#
loop_
_entity_poly.entity_id
_entity_poly.type
_entity_poly.pdbx_seq_one_letter_code
_entity_poly.pdbx_strand_id
1 'polypeptide(L)'
;AVMADPLPFYHVLRDEHPVYYLDKWDTYALSRFDDIWNVLEITDGTFVASEGTLPAAAVLAQHNDGAVPDPPLHPMPFHANFDAP
;
A
#
# COMPACT_ATOMS: atom_id res chain seq x y z
N ALA A 1 -11.35 -17.85 -3.32
CA ALA A 1 -10.93 -18.66 -2.16
C ALA A 1 -10.47 -17.75 -1.03
N VAL A 2 -9.33 -17.05 -1.14
CA VAL A 2 -8.81 -16.14 -0.09
C VAL A 2 -9.82 -15.07 0.34
N MET A 3 -10.46 -14.39 -0.62
CA MET A 3 -11.40 -13.30 -0.30
C MET A 3 -12.68 -13.75 0.43
N ALA A 4 -12.98 -15.06 0.45
CA ALA A 4 -14.14 -15.58 1.18
C ALA A 4 -13.84 -15.78 2.68
N ASP A 5 -12.57 -16.05 3.02
CA ASP A 5 -12.09 -16.17 4.39
C ASP A 5 -10.58 -15.83 4.47
N PRO A 6 -10.23 -14.54 4.64
CA PRO A 6 -8.84 -14.11 4.64
C PRO A 6 -8.16 -14.27 6.01
N LEU A 7 -8.92 -14.49 7.09
CA LEU A 7 -8.37 -14.49 8.45
C LEU A 7 -7.30 -15.56 8.69
N PRO A 8 -7.44 -16.81 8.20
CA PRO A 8 -6.39 -17.83 8.33
C PRO A 8 -5.09 -17.41 7.64
N PHE A 9 -5.17 -16.75 6.48
CA PHE A 9 -4.00 -16.25 5.77
C PHE A 9 -3.30 -15.13 6.55
N TYR A 10 -4.09 -14.20 7.11
CA TYR A 10 -3.54 -13.14 7.94
C TYR A 10 -2.91 -13.66 9.24
N HIS A 11 -3.39 -14.78 9.79
CA HIS A 11 -2.74 -15.46 10.90
C HIS A 11 -1.33 -15.93 10.53
N VAL A 12 -1.19 -16.66 9.42
CA VAL A 12 0.14 -17.10 8.95
C VAL A 12 1.06 -15.92 8.67
N LEU A 13 0.55 -14.86 8.00
CA LEU A 13 1.36 -13.67 7.75
C LEU A 13 1.83 -13.02 9.05
N ARG A 14 0.96 -12.86 10.06
CA ARG A 14 1.35 -12.24 11.34
C ARG A 14 2.40 -13.03 12.11
N ASP A 15 2.31 -14.35 12.06
CA ASP A 15 3.14 -15.24 12.87
C ASP A 15 4.48 -15.54 12.17
N GLU A 16 4.46 -15.79 10.86
CA GLU A 16 5.62 -16.29 10.10
C GLU A 16 6.23 -15.25 9.16
N HIS A 17 5.45 -14.30 8.64
CA HIS A 17 5.88 -13.34 7.61
C HIS A 17 5.35 -11.91 7.89
N PRO A 18 5.72 -11.30 9.03
CA PRO A 18 5.14 -10.03 9.47
C PRO A 18 5.32 -8.89 8.47
N VAL A 19 6.45 -8.93 7.74
CA VAL A 19 6.75 -8.14 6.56
C VAL A 19 7.09 -9.11 5.43
N TYR A 20 6.25 -9.18 4.40
CA TYR A 20 6.39 -10.15 3.32
C TYR A 20 6.43 -9.47 1.96
N TYR A 21 7.48 -9.73 1.18
CA TYR A 21 7.56 -9.22 -0.19
C TYR A 21 6.75 -10.10 -1.14
N LEU A 22 5.86 -9.48 -1.91
CA LEU A 22 5.01 -10.12 -2.91
C LEU A 22 5.60 -9.91 -4.30
N ASP A 23 6.44 -10.83 -4.77
CA ASP A 23 7.14 -10.73 -6.08
C ASP A 23 6.22 -10.36 -7.24
N LYS A 24 4.97 -10.86 -7.22
CA LYS A 24 3.98 -10.62 -8.28
C LYS A 24 3.62 -9.14 -8.43
N TRP A 25 3.63 -8.39 -7.33
CA TRP A 25 3.12 -7.02 -7.24
C TRP A 25 4.18 -6.03 -6.78
N ASP A 26 5.44 -6.47 -6.68
CA ASP A 26 6.56 -5.65 -6.23
C ASP A 26 6.25 -4.84 -4.95
N THR A 27 5.54 -5.46 -4.01
CA THR A 27 4.97 -4.75 -2.84
C THR A 27 5.22 -5.55 -1.57
N TYR A 28 5.42 -4.84 -0.46
CA TYR A 28 5.45 -5.43 0.87
C TYR A 28 4.05 -5.50 1.49
N ALA A 29 3.66 -6.69 1.95
CA ALA A 29 2.53 -6.87 2.83
C ALA A 29 2.99 -6.79 4.30
N LEU A 30 2.46 -5.81 5.04
CA LEU A 30 2.62 -5.70 6.48
C LEU A 30 1.38 -6.26 7.15
N SER A 31 1.56 -7.12 8.14
CA SER A 31 0.45 -7.88 8.73
C SER A 31 0.24 -7.65 10.23
N ARG A 32 1.25 -7.15 10.95
CA ARG A 32 1.13 -6.78 12.37
C ARG A 32 0.70 -5.33 12.52
N PHE A 33 -0.13 -5.08 13.54
CA PHE A 33 -0.61 -3.74 13.84
C PHE A 33 0.53 -2.77 14.11
N ASP A 34 1.50 -3.15 14.96
CA ASP A 34 2.61 -2.27 15.32
C ASP A 34 3.47 -1.88 14.12
N ASP A 35 3.75 -2.82 13.21
CA ASP A 35 4.52 -2.54 11.99
C ASP A 35 3.77 -1.54 11.08
N ILE A 36 2.46 -1.74 10.92
CA ILE A 36 1.61 -0.82 10.15
C ILE A 36 1.59 0.56 10.81
N TRP A 37 1.42 0.62 12.14
CA TRP A 37 1.37 1.87 12.88
C TRP A 37 2.69 2.64 12.78
N ASN A 38 3.82 1.97 12.97
CA ASN A 38 5.15 2.56 12.84
C ASN A 38 5.40 3.13 11.43
N VAL A 39 4.94 2.46 10.37
CA VAL A 39 5.04 2.99 9.00
C VAL A 39 4.18 4.24 8.82
N LEU A 40 2.97 4.25 9.36
CA LEU A 40 2.07 5.40 9.26
C LEU A 40 2.55 6.64 10.04
N GLU A 41 3.39 6.46 11.06
CA GLU A 41 4.01 7.57 11.80
C GLU A 41 5.14 8.26 11.02
N ILE A 42 5.69 7.60 9.99
CA ILE A 42 6.75 8.17 9.16
C ILE A 42 6.15 9.20 8.20
N THR A 43 6.44 10.47 8.46
CA THR A 43 5.83 11.63 7.78
C THR A 43 6.87 12.49 7.05
N ASP A 44 8.09 11.98 6.87
CA ASP A 44 9.22 12.68 6.24
C ASP A 44 9.28 12.51 4.71
N GLY A 45 8.27 11.86 4.12
CA GLY A 45 8.20 11.57 2.69
C GLY A 45 8.84 10.24 2.28
N THR A 46 9.33 9.42 3.23
CA THR A 46 9.79 8.05 2.93
C THR A 46 8.67 7.17 2.37
N PHE A 47 7.45 7.31 2.90
CA PHE A 47 6.24 6.64 2.37
C PHE A 47 5.24 7.70 1.93
N VAL A 48 4.80 7.63 0.68
CA VAL A 48 3.86 8.59 0.09
C VAL A 48 2.69 7.84 -0.55
N ALA A 49 1.47 8.26 -0.27
CA ALA A 49 0.25 7.65 -0.83
C ALA A 49 -0.08 8.18 -2.24
N SER A 50 0.92 8.33 -3.13
CA SER A 50 0.75 8.93 -4.46
C SER A 50 -0.24 8.16 -5.34
N GLU A 51 -0.31 6.83 -5.18
CA GLU A 51 -1.19 5.93 -5.95
C GLU A 51 -2.55 5.68 -5.27
N GLY A 52 -2.83 6.36 -4.15
CA GLY A 52 -4.03 6.17 -3.35
C GLY A 52 -4.04 4.85 -2.56
N THR A 53 -5.19 4.52 -1.97
CA THR A 53 -5.36 3.36 -1.07
C THR A 53 -5.72 2.06 -1.81
N LEU A 54 -6.09 2.16 -3.09
CA LEU A 54 -6.52 1.04 -3.93
C LEU A 54 -5.91 1.17 -5.34
N PRO A 55 -4.59 0.99 -5.48
CA PRO A 55 -3.92 1.05 -6.77
C PRO A 55 -4.46 -0.05 -7.71
N ALA A 56 -4.58 0.28 -9.00
CA ALA A 56 -4.97 -0.71 -10.00
C ALA A 56 -3.88 -1.78 -10.13
N ALA A 57 -4.27 -3.04 -10.36
CA ALA A 57 -3.31 -4.15 -10.49
C ALA A 57 -2.25 -3.93 -11.59
N ALA A 58 -2.58 -3.17 -12.64
CA ALA A 58 -1.63 -2.83 -13.70
C ALA A 58 -0.54 -1.85 -13.24
N VAL A 59 -0.82 -1.02 -12.22
CA VAL A 59 0.15 -0.11 -11.59
C VAL A 59 1.10 -0.94 -10.73
N LEU A 60 0.56 -1.79 -9.84
CA LEU A 60 1.35 -2.68 -8.98
C LEU A 60 2.21 -3.71 -9.76
N ALA A 61 1.84 -4.03 -10.99
CA ALA A 61 2.60 -4.98 -11.81
C ALA A 61 3.86 -4.36 -12.43
N GLN A 62 4.07 -3.05 -12.29
CA GLN A 62 5.24 -2.35 -12.82
C GLN A 62 6.20 -2.02 -11.67
N HIS A 63 7.44 -2.48 -11.80
CA HIS A 63 8.50 -2.12 -10.85
C HIS A 63 8.78 -0.63 -10.95
N ASN A 64 8.91 0.03 -9.81
CA ASN A 64 9.27 1.44 -9.76
C ASN A 64 10.81 1.60 -9.74
N ASP A 65 11.40 1.99 -10.87
CA ASP A 65 12.85 2.19 -11.04
C ASP A 65 13.38 3.54 -10.53
N GLY A 66 12.54 4.37 -9.86
CA GLY A 66 12.93 5.72 -9.48
C GLY A 66 12.05 6.41 -8.45
N ALA A 67 12.20 7.73 -8.35
CA ALA A 67 11.33 8.53 -7.49
C ALA A 67 9.89 8.48 -8.00
N VAL A 68 8.93 8.25 -7.10
CA VAL A 68 7.51 8.32 -7.41
C VAL A 68 7.18 9.76 -7.85
N PRO A 69 6.52 9.98 -8.98
CA PRO A 69 6.12 11.32 -9.40
C PRO A 69 5.21 11.98 -8.36
N ASP A 70 5.36 13.29 -8.19
CA ASP A 70 4.42 14.06 -7.37
C ASP A 70 3.00 13.91 -7.95
N PRO A 71 1.98 13.75 -7.08
CA PRO A 71 0.60 13.64 -7.54
C PRO A 71 0.17 14.92 -8.28
N PRO A 72 -0.62 14.81 -9.36
CA PRO A 72 -1.06 15.98 -10.10
C PRO A 72 -1.95 16.87 -9.23
N LEU A 73 -1.70 18.18 -9.24
CA LEU A 73 -2.52 19.14 -8.50
C LEU A 73 -3.79 19.57 -9.26
N HIS A 74 -3.81 19.42 -10.59
CA HIS A 74 -4.93 19.83 -11.44
C HIS A 74 -5.14 18.91 -12.67
N PRO A 75 -6.28 18.19 -12.75
CA PRO A 75 -7.25 17.99 -11.68
C PRO A 75 -6.65 17.13 -10.55
N MET A 76 -7.09 17.34 -9.31
CA MET A 76 -6.68 16.47 -8.19
C MET A 76 -7.20 15.04 -8.42
N PRO A 77 -6.39 14.01 -8.13
CA PRO A 77 -6.82 12.61 -8.16
C PRO A 77 -8.01 12.38 -7.23
N PHE A 78 -8.93 11.48 -7.62
CA PHE A 78 -10.15 11.23 -6.85
C PHE A 78 -9.87 10.81 -5.40
N HIS A 79 -8.78 10.08 -5.15
CA HIS A 79 -8.36 9.62 -3.84
C HIS A 79 -7.64 10.69 -2.99
N ALA A 80 -7.36 11.86 -3.57
CA ALA A 80 -6.74 13.01 -2.90
C ALA A 80 -7.74 14.15 -2.61
N ASN A 81 -9.02 13.98 -2.96
CA ASN A 81 -10.05 14.97 -2.65
C ASN A 81 -10.52 14.82 -1.19
N PHE A 82 -9.96 15.63 -0.30
CA PHE A 82 -10.62 15.95 0.97
C PHE A 82 -11.70 17.01 0.70
N ASP A 83 -12.92 16.80 1.19
CA ASP A 83 -14.05 17.73 1.09
C ASP A 83 -14.57 18.08 -0.33
N ALA A 84 -14.53 17.15 -1.29
CA ALA A 84 -15.36 17.31 -2.50
C ALA A 84 -16.86 17.32 -2.09
N PRO A 85 -17.63 18.38 -2.42
CA PRO A 85 -19.03 18.51 -2.02
C PRO A 85 -19.95 17.45 -2.64
#